data_AF-A0A3B9XGU5-F1
#
_entry.id   AF-A0A3B9XGU5-F1
#
_cell.length_a   1.000
_cell.length_b   1.000
_cell.length_c   1.000
_cell.angle_alpha   90.00
_cell.angle_beta   90.00
_cell.angle_gamma   90.00
#
_symmetry.space_group_name_H-M   'P 1'
#
loop_
_entity.id
_entity.type
_entity.pdbx_description
1 polymer ?
#
loop_
_entity_poly.entity_id
_entity_poly.type
_entity_poly.pdbx_seq_one_letter_code
_entity_poly.pdbx_strand_id
1 'polypeptide(L)'
;MRHLLSGEFIVNRQIFYVLLGLLWTYVLANCSSASKSIQVNSQPAGVEVYMVDTATGQERKVGETPFALLTEDIQGLPNDALSLKFQKEGYEVERILVDLPSKNLTGTLSVKMKDSTDWSQAFVDKKASQYLDDVARMTAEVQGAVGSKDLSKAEVKARAMVNRYPNLAVGWSLLGNVLFLQNRKSDALEAYNRSLGIDPTNQETRNVIEKMKGIQ
;
A
#
# COMPACT_ATOMS: atom_id res chain seq x y z
N MET A 1 81.79 -1.16 33.79
CA MET A 1 81.49 -2.61 33.90
C MET A 1 80.00 -2.78 33.67
N ARG A 2 79.51 -3.09 32.46
CA ARG A 2 79.32 -4.42 31.84
C ARG A 2 78.62 -5.46 32.74
N HIS A 3 77.44 -5.88 32.26
CA HIS A 3 76.74 -7.19 32.29
C HIS A 3 75.26 -7.01 32.67
N LEU A 4 74.32 -7.03 31.70
CA LEU A 4 73.53 -8.20 31.23
C LEU A 4 72.73 -8.84 32.38
N LEU A 5 71.40 -8.91 32.34
CA LEU A 5 70.69 -9.94 31.59
C LEU A 5 69.24 -9.53 31.23
N SER A 6 68.91 -9.79 29.98
CA SER A 6 67.60 -9.88 29.35
C SER A 6 66.73 -10.96 30.00
N GLY A 7 65.54 -10.57 30.49
CA GLY A 7 64.46 -11.50 30.79
C GLY A 7 63.46 -11.49 29.64
N GLU A 8 63.54 -12.47 28.76
CA GLU A 8 62.55 -12.70 27.71
C GLU A 8 61.20 -13.07 28.34
N PHE A 9 60.19 -12.21 28.17
CA PHE A 9 58.80 -12.58 28.43
C PHE A 9 58.33 -13.51 27.32
N ILE A 10 58.56 -14.81 27.49
CA ILE A 10 57.95 -15.86 26.68
C ILE A 10 56.46 -15.90 27.07
N VAL A 11 55.66 -15.05 26.44
CA VAL A 11 54.21 -15.21 26.45
C VAL A 11 53.92 -16.49 25.66
N ASN A 12 53.67 -17.55 26.40
CA ASN A 12 53.43 -18.89 25.89
C ASN A 12 52.31 -18.85 24.84
N ARG A 13 52.64 -19.24 23.60
CA ARG A 13 51.74 -19.21 22.43
C ARG A 13 50.43 -19.96 22.68
N GLN A 14 50.44 -20.94 23.59
CA GLN A 14 49.25 -21.68 24.03
C GLN A 14 48.26 -20.82 24.84
N ILE A 15 48.73 -19.84 25.62
CA ILE A 15 47.88 -18.99 26.48
C ILE A 15 47.11 -17.96 25.63
N PHE A 16 47.70 -17.48 24.53
CA PHE A 16 47.04 -16.53 23.63
C PHE A 16 45.87 -17.19 22.84
N TYR A 17 46.02 -18.46 22.45
CA TYR A 17 44.94 -19.20 21.77
C TYR A 17 43.79 -19.59 22.71
N VAL A 18 44.05 -19.79 24.00
CA VAL A 18 42.98 -20.06 24.98
C VAL A 18 42.13 -18.80 25.23
N LEU A 19 42.75 -17.61 25.27
CA LEU A 19 42.01 -16.34 25.41
C LEU A 19 41.28 -15.93 24.12
N LEU A 20 41.85 -16.20 22.95
CA LEU A 20 41.18 -15.95 21.65
C LEU A 20 40.02 -16.92 21.41
N GLY A 21 40.12 -18.16 21.91
CA GLY A 21 39.05 -19.16 21.87
C GLY A 21 37.89 -18.84 22.83
N LEU A 22 38.19 -18.29 24.02
CA LEU A 22 37.17 -17.90 24.99
C LEU A 22 36.40 -16.63 24.60
N LEU A 23 36.96 -15.77 23.74
CA LEU A 23 36.23 -14.63 23.17
C LEU A 23 35.33 -15.02 21.99
N TRP A 24 35.61 -16.14 21.31
CA TRP A 24 34.75 -16.67 20.23
C TRP A 24 33.59 -17.52 20.75
N THR A 25 33.68 -18.08 21.96
CA THR A 25 32.57 -18.83 22.57
C THR A 25 31.53 -17.95 23.25
N TYR A 26 31.77 -16.64 23.40
CA TYR A 26 30.82 -15.72 24.06
C TYR A 26 29.80 -15.05 23.12
N VAL A 27 29.77 -15.41 21.83
CA VAL A 27 28.78 -14.88 20.86
C VAL A 27 27.55 -15.79 20.72
N LEU A 28 27.49 -16.95 21.37
CA LEU A 28 26.35 -17.88 21.26
C LEU A 28 25.66 -18.18 22.58
N ALA A 29 25.46 -17.17 23.42
CA ALA A 29 24.63 -17.30 24.62
C ALA A 29 23.73 -16.07 24.82
N ASN A 30 22.87 -15.80 23.84
CA ASN A 30 21.62 -15.07 24.06
C ASN A 30 20.47 -15.61 23.18
N CYS A 31 20.53 -16.88 22.83
CA CYS A 31 19.42 -17.58 22.17
C CYS A 31 18.48 -18.17 23.23
N SER A 32 17.71 -17.31 23.90
CA SER A 32 16.61 -17.71 24.78
C SER A 32 15.62 -16.55 24.85
N SER A 33 14.74 -16.39 23.88
CA SER A 33 13.51 -17.17 23.76
C SER A 33 13.03 -17.09 22.32
N ALA A 34 13.01 -18.19 21.57
CA ALA A 34 12.37 -18.18 20.26
C ALA A 34 10.87 -17.88 20.46
N SER A 35 10.42 -16.70 20.05
CA SER A 35 8.99 -16.37 20.06
C SER A 35 8.27 -17.39 19.17
N LYS A 36 7.31 -18.11 19.77
CA LYS A 36 6.51 -19.12 19.07
C LYS A 36 5.77 -18.43 17.92
N SER A 37 6.00 -18.90 16.71
CA SER A 37 5.47 -18.28 15.51
C SER A 37 5.03 -19.31 14.47
N ILE A 38 4.09 -18.89 13.62
CA ILE A 38 3.68 -19.60 12.43
C ILE A 38 4.30 -18.89 11.24
N GLN A 39 5.09 -19.60 10.44
CA GLN A 39 5.62 -19.07 9.19
C GLN A 39 4.52 -19.08 8.13
N VAL A 40 4.09 -17.92 7.67
CA VAL A 40 3.02 -17.76 6.68
C VAL A 40 3.64 -17.46 5.32
N ASN A 41 3.50 -18.40 4.40
CA ASN A 41 4.01 -18.35 3.04
C ASN A 41 2.88 -18.39 2.02
N SER A 42 3.12 -17.85 0.83
CA SER A 42 2.21 -18.05 -0.28
C SER A 42 2.90 -18.09 -1.64
N GLN A 43 2.18 -18.61 -2.63
CA GLN A 43 2.53 -18.54 -4.04
C GLN A 43 1.41 -17.81 -4.80
N PRO A 44 1.68 -16.64 -5.41
CA PRO A 44 2.95 -15.89 -5.37
C PRO A 44 3.22 -15.29 -3.98
N ALA A 45 4.43 -14.77 -3.74
CA ALA A 45 4.75 -13.98 -2.55
C ALA A 45 4.11 -12.57 -2.61
N GLY A 46 4.11 -11.82 -1.51
CA GLY A 46 3.50 -10.49 -1.42
C GLY A 46 1.97 -10.54 -1.43
N VAL A 47 1.39 -11.58 -0.84
CA VAL A 47 -0.06 -11.69 -0.62
C VAL A 47 -0.38 -11.01 0.69
N GLU A 48 -1.36 -10.10 0.69
CA GLU A 48 -1.83 -9.45 1.91
C GLU A 48 -2.61 -10.44 2.75
N VAL A 49 -2.29 -10.53 4.04
CA VAL A 49 -2.94 -11.45 4.98
C VAL A 49 -3.67 -10.64 6.04
N TYR A 50 -4.91 -11.01 6.28
CA TYR A 50 -5.80 -10.41 7.28
C TYR A 50 -6.28 -11.48 8.25
N MET A 51 -6.29 -11.15 9.54
CA MET A 51 -7.08 -11.88 10.52
C MET A 51 -8.54 -11.44 10.42
N VAL A 52 -9.46 -12.39 10.43
CA VAL A 52 -10.90 -12.14 10.40
C VAL A 52 -11.50 -12.60 11.72
N ASP A 53 -12.12 -11.69 12.45
CA ASP A 53 -12.95 -12.05 13.60
C ASP A 53 -14.17 -12.82 13.08
N THR A 54 -14.35 -14.06 13.53
CA THR A 54 -15.43 -14.94 13.07
C THR A 54 -16.80 -14.56 13.62
N ALA A 55 -16.87 -13.80 14.70
CA ALA A 55 -18.11 -13.33 15.30
C ALA A 55 -18.57 -11.99 14.70
N THR A 56 -17.64 -11.06 14.46
CA THR A 56 -17.96 -9.70 13.98
C THR A 56 -17.71 -9.51 12.48
N GLY A 57 -16.92 -10.38 11.85
CA GLY A 57 -16.47 -10.24 10.47
C GLY A 57 -15.41 -9.15 10.26
N GLN A 58 -14.91 -8.52 11.34
CA GLN A 58 -13.92 -7.46 11.25
C GLN A 58 -12.57 -8.01 10.75
N GLU A 59 -11.96 -7.31 9.80
CA GLU A 59 -10.69 -7.69 9.21
C GLU A 59 -9.55 -6.80 9.74
N ARG A 60 -8.44 -7.40 10.17
CA ARG A 60 -7.21 -6.72 10.61
C ARG A 60 -6.03 -7.21 9.77
N LYS A 61 -5.37 -6.32 9.02
CA LYS A 61 -4.15 -6.68 8.27
C LYS A 61 -3.05 -7.09 9.26
N VAL A 62 -2.47 -8.26 9.04
CA VAL A 62 -1.40 -8.81 9.90
C VAL A 62 -0.05 -8.85 9.22
N GLY A 63 -0.01 -8.81 7.88
CA GLY A 63 1.25 -8.78 7.14
C GLY A 63 1.10 -9.06 5.66
N GLU A 64 2.24 -9.24 5.01
CA GLU A 64 2.37 -9.68 3.63
C GLU A 64 3.30 -10.88 3.60
N THR A 65 2.96 -11.90 2.82
CA THR A 65 3.77 -13.13 2.74
C THR A 65 5.11 -12.88 2.02
N PRO A 66 6.21 -13.55 2.42
CA PRO A 66 6.33 -14.41 3.59
C PRO A 66 6.54 -13.59 4.88
N PHE A 67 5.90 -13.99 5.98
CA PHE A 67 6.14 -13.39 7.30
C PHE A 67 5.92 -14.39 8.44
N ALA A 68 6.43 -14.07 9.63
CA ALA A 68 6.21 -14.84 10.85
C ALA A 68 5.06 -14.22 11.65
N LEU A 69 3.97 -14.95 11.81
CA LEU A 69 2.87 -14.56 12.68
C LEU A 69 3.18 -15.00 14.11
N LEU A 70 3.28 -14.05 15.04
CA LEU A 70 3.66 -14.34 16.42
C LEU A 70 2.44 -14.80 17.21
N THR A 71 2.64 -15.71 18.18
CA THR A 71 1.54 -16.20 19.03
C THR A 71 0.85 -15.08 19.81
N GLU A 72 1.56 -13.98 20.10
CA GLU A 72 1.00 -12.78 20.73
C GLU A 72 -0.05 -12.06 19.87
N ASP A 73 0.09 -12.07 18.55
CA ASP A 73 -0.87 -11.48 17.61
C ASP A 73 -2.20 -12.24 17.54
N ILE A 74 -2.19 -13.47 18.08
CA ILE A 74 -3.27 -14.47 18.01
C ILE A 74 -3.96 -14.62 19.38
N GLN A 75 -3.55 -13.86 20.41
CA GLN A 75 -4.19 -13.93 21.72
C GLN A 75 -5.63 -13.39 21.68
N GLY A 76 -6.57 -14.10 22.33
CA GLY A 76 -7.96 -13.67 22.45
C GLY A 76 -8.88 -14.08 21.30
N LEU A 77 -8.48 -15.08 20.48
CA LEU A 77 -9.36 -15.61 19.45
C LEU A 77 -10.61 -16.29 20.03
N PRO A 78 -11.79 -16.08 19.43
CA PRO A 78 -12.98 -16.85 19.76
C PRO A 78 -12.84 -18.30 19.31
N ASN A 79 -13.05 -19.24 20.24
CA ASN A 79 -13.04 -20.70 20.03
C ASN A 79 -11.71 -21.31 19.53
N ASP A 80 -10.57 -20.70 19.85
CA ASP A 80 -9.24 -21.17 19.43
C ASP A 80 -9.09 -21.36 17.91
N ALA A 81 -9.95 -20.71 17.11
CA ALA A 81 -9.95 -20.81 15.65
C ALA A 81 -9.41 -19.52 15.02
N LEU A 82 -8.33 -19.66 14.26
CA LEU A 82 -7.71 -18.56 13.52
C LEU A 82 -8.26 -18.52 12.09
N SER A 83 -9.05 -17.48 11.78
CA SER A 83 -9.50 -17.23 10.42
C SER A 83 -8.56 -16.23 9.73
N LEU A 84 -7.90 -16.69 8.67
CA LEU A 84 -7.02 -15.88 7.83
C LEU A 84 -7.62 -15.70 6.45
N LYS A 85 -7.62 -14.46 5.98
CA LYS A 85 -7.98 -14.08 4.62
C LYS A 85 -6.72 -13.65 3.87
N PHE A 86 -6.48 -14.29 2.74
CA PHE A 86 -5.37 -14.01 1.83
C PHE A 86 -5.92 -13.27 0.62
N GLN A 87 -5.32 -12.12 0.30
CA GLN A 87 -5.77 -11.25 -0.77
C GLN A 87 -4.59 -10.74 -1.59
N LYS A 88 -4.69 -10.88 -2.92
CA LYS A 88 -3.74 -10.28 -3.86
C LYS A 88 -4.43 -10.01 -5.19
N GLU A 89 -4.08 -8.90 -5.83
CA GLU A 89 -4.60 -8.56 -7.17
C GLU A 89 -4.24 -9.66 -8.18
N GLY A 90 -5.24 -10.08 -8.98
CA GLY A 90 -5.12 -11.17 -9.96
C GLY A 90 -5.43 -12.57 -9.42
N TYR A 91 -5.72 -12.72 -8.12
CA TYR A 91 -5.95 -14.00 -7.47
C TYR A 91 -7.29 -14.04 -6.73
N GLU A 92 -7.88 -15.24 -6.57
CA GLU A 92 -9.08 -15.42 -5.76
C GLU A 92 -8.77 -15.19 -4.28
N VAL A 93 -9.71 -14.60 -3.53
CA VAL A 93 -9.55 -14.43 -2.07
C VAL A 93 -9.67 -15.79 -1.40
N GLU A 94 -8.58 -16.25 -0.80
CA GLU A 94 -8.55 -17.50 -0.05
C GLU A 94 -8.87 -17.21 1.43
N ARG A 95 -9.78 -17.99 2.02
CA ARG A 95 -10.08 -17.93 3.46
C ARG A 95 -9.77 -19.28 4.09
N ILE A 96 -8.86 -19.27 5.06
CA ILE A 96 -8.42 -20.48 5.74
C ILE A 96 -8.80 -20.34 7.21
N LEU A 97 -9.54 -21.33 7.70
CA LEU A 97 -9.79 -21.50 9.12
C LEU A 97 -8.80 -22.54 9.65
N VAL A 98 -7.92 -22.11 10.54
CA VAL A 98 -6.94 -22.96 11.21
C VAL A 98 -7.46 -23.21 12.63
N ASP A 99 -7.80 -24.46 12.92
CA ASP A 99 -8.10 -24.88 14.28
C ASP A 99 -6.79 -24.99 15.07
N LEU A 100 -6.70 -24.33 16.23
CA LEU A 100 -5.49 -24.25 17.04
C LEU A 100 -5.66 -25.07 18.34
N PRO A 101 -5.59 -26.41 18.28
CA PRO A 101 -5.90 -27.27 19.43
C PRO A 101 -4.85 -27.22 20.55
N SER A 102 -3.74 -26.51 20.38
CA SER A 102 -2.69 -26.44 21.40
C SER A 102 -2.04 -25.06 21.50
N LYS A 103 -1.67 -24.67 22.73
CA LYS A 103 -0.95 -23.41 23.06
C LYS A 103 0.51 -23.37 22.54
N ASN A 104 0.92 -24.33 21.71
CA ASN A 104 2.27 -24.46 21.17
C ASN A 104 2.23 -24.37 19.63
N LEU A 105 2.05 -23.15 19.14
CA LEU A 105 1.95 -22.89 17.71
C LEU A 105 3.34 -22.69 17.13
N THR A 106 3.89 -23.75 16.56
CA THR A 106 5.10 -23.69 15.75
C THR A 106 4.84 -24.51 14.49
N GLY A 107 4.88 -23.86 13.34
CA GLY A 107 4.55 -24.50 12.07
C GLY A 107 4.64 -23.56 10.88
N THR A 108 4.33 -24.10 9.71
CA THR A 108 4.35 -23.36 8.45
C THR A 108 2.99 -23.48 7.78
N LEU A 109 2.34 -22.34 7.51
CA LEU A 109 1.16 -22.25 6.68
C LEU A 109 1.60 -21.83 5.28
N SER A 110 1.35 -22.66 4.27
CA SER A 110 1.68 -22.34 2.88
C SER A 110 0.41 -22.36 2.04
N VAL A 111 0.12 -21.24 1.38
CA VAL A 111 -1.09 -21.07 0.57
C VAL A 111 -0.72 -20.88 -0.89
N LYS A 112 -1.23 -21.72 -1.77
CA LYS A 112 -1.13 -21.48 -3.22
C LYS A 112 -2.39 -20.75 -3.66
N MET A 113 -2.23 -19.50 -4.06
CA MET A 113 -3.35 -18.69 -4.53
C MET A 113 -3.87 -19.25 -5.85
N LYS A 114 -5.18 -19.32 -5.99
CA LYS A 114 -5.82 -19.67 -7.26
C LYS A 114 -5.79 -18.45 -8.17
N ASP A 115 -5.19 -18.62 -9.36
CA ASP A 115 -5.28 -17.61 -10.42
C ASP A 115 -6.74 -17.34 -10.71
N SER A 116 -7.07 -16.07 -10.79
CA SER A 116 -8.44 -15.70 -11.00
C SER A 116 -8.75 -15.56 -12.48
N THR A 117 -9.37 -16.58 -13.06
CA THR A 117 -9.84 -16.53 -14.44
C THR A 117 -11.09 -15.65 -14.62
N ASP A 118 -11.85 -15.36 -13.55
CA ASP A 118 -13.12 -14.61 -13.57
C ASP A 118 -13.15 -13.34 -12.69
N TRP A 119 -12.19 -13.15 -11.76
CA TRP A 119 -12.19 -11.97 -10.89
C TRP A 119 -11.61 -10.74 -11.56
N SER A 120 -10.83 -10.89 -12.64
CA SER A 120 -10.35 -9.74 -13.41
C SER A 120 -11.55 -8.92 -13.87
N GLN A 121 -12.58 -9.55 -14.44
CA GLN A 121 -13.77 -8.83 -14.89
C GLN A 121 -14.58 -8.27 -13.71
N ALA A 122 -14.99 -9.07 -12.72
CA ALA A 122 -15.83 -8.57 -11.63
C ALA A 122 -15.15 -7.52 -10.72
N PHE A 123 -13.84 -7.63 -10.48
CA PHE A 123 -13.08 -6.64 -9.71
C PHE A 123 -12.71 -5.41 -10.55
N VAL A 124 -12.37 -5.57 -11.84
CA VAL A 124 -12.21 -4.44 -12.77
C VAL A 124 -13.54 -3.74 -12.94
N ASP A 125 -14.66 -4.44 -13.05
CA ASP A 125 -16.01 -3.89 -13.13
C ASP A 125 -16.36 -3.16 -11.83
N LYS A 126 -15.97 -3.70 -10.66
CA LYS A 126 -16.16 -3.00 -9.38
C LYS A 126 -15.29 -1.74 -9.27
N LYS A 127 -14.01 -1.81 -9.62
CA LYS A 127 -13.10 -0.65 -9.63
C LYS A 127 -13.53 0.38 -10.67
N ALA A 128 -13.98 -0.05 -11.86
CA ALA A 128 -14.49 0.80 -12.93
C ALA A 128 -15.81 1.43 -12.52
N SER A 129 -16.74 0.68 -11.91
CA SER A 129 -17.96 1.21 -11.32
C SER A 129 -17.64 2.26 -10.26
N GLN A 130 -16.74 1.95 -9.32
CA GLN A 130 -16.31 2.90 -8.28
C GLN A 130 -15.64 4.15 -8.87
N TYR A 131 -14.83 3.99 -9.91
CA TYR A 131 -14.22 5.09 -10.63
C TYR A 131 -15.29 5.97 -11.30
N LEU A 132 -16.25 5.37 -12.01
CA LEU A 132 -17.34 6.08 -12.65
C LEU A 132 -18.23 6.80 -11.63
N ASP A 133 -18.57 6.14 -10.52
CA ASP A 133 -19.37 6.71 -9.42
C ASP A 133 -18.65 7.90 -8.78
N ASP A 134 -17.34 7.79 -8.55
CA ASP A 134 -16.53 8.85 -7.98
C ASP A 134 -16.39 10.03 -8.94
N VAL A 135 -16.12 9.77 -10.22
CA VAL A 135 -16.08 10.81 -11.27
C VAL A 135 -17.42 11.51 -11.42
N ALA A 136 -18.53 10.77 -11.41
CA ALA A 136 -19.88 11.32 -11.48
C ALA A 136 -20.18 12.23 -10.28
N ARG A 137 -19.88 11.76 -9.07
CA ARG A 137 -20.03 12.55 -7.84
C ARG A 137 -19.18 13.82 -7.88
N MET A 138 -17.89 13.71 -8.17
CA MET A 138 -16.98 14.86 -8.22
C MET A 138 -17.43 15.89 -9.27
N THR A 139 -17.89 15.41 -10.43
CA THR A 139 -18.45 16.28 -11.49
C THR A 139 -19.68 17.02 -10.99
N ALA A 140 -20.61 16.33 -10.34
CA ALA A 140 -21.82 16.93 -9.76
C ALA A 140 -21.48 17.95 -8.67
N GLU A 141 -20.47 17.70 -7.83
CA GLU A 141 -20.02 18.64 -6.81
C GLU A 141 -19.45 19.93 -7.40
N VAL A 142 -18.64 19.82 -8.46
CA VAL A 142 -18.11 20.99 -9.19
C VAL A 142 -19.25 21.78 -9.82
N GLN A 143 -20.13 21.11 -10.58
CA GLN A 143 -21.25 21.75 -11.26
C GLN A 143 -22.25 22.37 -10.28
N GLY A 144 -22.54 21.70 -9.15
CA GLY A 144 -23.41 22.22 -8.11
C GLY A 144 -22.85 23.49 -7.46
N ALA A 145 -21.53 23.54 -7.22
CA ALA A 145 -20.87 24.74 -6.72
C ALA A 145 -20.90 25.89 -7.76
N VAL A 146 -20.66 25.58 -9.04
CA VAL A 146 -20.82 26.56 -10.15
C VAL A 146 -22.25 27.09 -10.23
N GLY A 147 -23.25 26.21 -10.20
CA GLY A 147 -24.66 26.57 -10.25
C GLY A 147 -25.10 27.44 -9.06
N SER A 148 -24.49 27.21 -7.90
CA SER A 148 -24.68 28.01 -6.69
C SER A 148 -23.86 29.32 -6.70
N LYS A 149 -23.11 29.60 -7.77
CA LYS A 149 -22.18 30.74 -7.94
C LYS A 149 -21.04 30.81 -6.92
N ASP A 150 -20.80 29.73 -6.17
CA ASP A 150 -19.67 29.63 -5.26
C ASP A 150 -18.44 29.12 -6.03
N LEU A 151 -17.82 30.05 -6.75
CA LEU A 151 -16.67 29.75 -7.62
C LEU A 151 -15.42 29.33 -6.82
N SER A 152 -15.27 29.79 -5.59
CA SER A 152 -14.17 29.37 -4.70
C SER A 152 -14.31 27.90 -4.33
N LYS A 153 -15.50 27.47 -3.93
CA LYS A 153 -15.78 26.06 -3.67
C LYS A 153 -15.67 25.22 -4.94
N ALA A 154 -16.16 25.72 -6.07
CA ALA A 154 -16.03 25.03 -7.35
C ALA A 154 -14.56 24.77 -7.71
N GLU A 155 -13.67 25.74 -7.48
CA GLU A 155 -12.25 25.57 -7.77
C GLU A 155 -11.62 24.51 -6.86
N VAL A 156 -11.92 24.54 -5.56
CA VAL A 156 -11.44 23.52 -4.60
C VAL A 156 -11.86 22.13 -5.05
N LYS A 157 -13.14 21.96 -5.46
CA LYS A 157 -13.67 20.68 -5.94
C LYS A 157 -13.02 20.24 -7.26
N ALA A 158 -12.85 21.15 -8.20
CA ALA A 158 -12.22 20.85 -9.49
C ALA A 158 -10.73 20.49 -9.32
N ARG A 159 -10.01 21.18 -8.44
CA ARG A 159 -8.62 20.86 -8.08
C ARG A 159 -8.50 19.50 -7.40
N ALA A 160 -9.42 19.16 -6.50
CA ALA A 160 -9.46 17.84 -5.90
C ALA A 160 -9.66 16.74 -6.95
N MET A 161 -10.50 16.98 -7.95
CA MET A 161 -10.74 16.06 -9.05
C MET A 161 -9.48 15.82 -9.91
N VAL A 162 -8.78 16.87 -10.34
CA VAL A 162 -7.54 16.71 -11.14
C VAL A 162 -6.37 16.15 -10.33
N ASN A 163 -6.33 16.37 -9.01
CA ASN A 163 -5.32 15.74 -8.15
C ASN A 163 -5.57 14.25 -7.98
N ARG A 164 -6.85 13.84 -7.86
CA ARG A 164 -7.23 12.43 -7.72
C ARG A 164 -7.14 11.67 -9.04
N TYR A 165 -7.52 12.33 -10.14
CA TYR A 165 -7.54 11.77 -11.49
C TYR A 165 -6.77 12.66 -12.47
N PRO A 166 -5.42 12.67 -12.41
CA PRO A 166 -4.59 13.58 -13.21
C PRO A 166 -4.64 13.33 -14.72
N ASN A 167 -5.06 12.13 -15.15
CA ASN A 167 -5.21 11.75 -16.55
C ASN A 167 -6.69 11.73 -16.99
N LEU A 168 -7.57 12.44 -16.28
CA LEU A 168 -8.97 12.57 -16.64
C LEU A 168 -9.23 13.92 -17.31
N ALA A 169 -9.43 13.92 -18.63
CA ALA A 169 -9.63 15.13 -19.42
C ALA A 169 -10.79 16.01 -18.89
N VAL A 170 -11.93 15.40 -18.55
CA VAL A 170 -13.10 16.15 -18.05
C VAL A 170 -12.80 16.93 -16.76
N GLY A 171 -11.94 16.42 -15.88
CA GLY A 171 -11.54 17.13 -14.65
C GLY A 171 -10.79 18.43 -14.96
N TRP A 172 -9.87 18.36 -15.94
CA TRP A 172 -9.12 19.53 -16.41
C TRP A 172 -10.00 20.53 -17.16
N SER A 173 -10.95 20.06 -17.98
CA SER A 173 -11.94 20.95 -18.63
C SER A 173 -12.85 21.65 -17.60
N LEU A 174 -13.29 20.94 -16.56
CA LEU A 174 -14.09 21.52 -15.48
C LEU A 174 -13.31 22.57 -14.70
N LEU A 175 -12.04 22.31 -14.37
CA LEU A 175 -11.16 23.31 -13.75
C LEU A 175 -11.00 24.54 -14.65
N GLY A 176 -10.80 24.35 -15.95
CA GLY A 176 -10.75 25.44 -16.93
C GLY A 176 -12.02 26.28 -16.92
N ASN A 177 -13.20 25.65 -16.92
CA ASN A 177 -14.50 26.34 -16.85
C ASN A 177 -14.62 27.19 -15.58
N VAL A 178 -14.24 26.63 -14.42
CA VAL A 178 -14.29 27.36 -13.15
C VAL A 178 -13.36 28.56 -13.16
N LEU A 179 -12.11 28.39 -13.60
CA LEU A 179 -11.12 29.46 -13.68
C LEU A 179 -11.55 30.55 -14.67
N PHE A 180 -12.16 30.15 -15.78
CA PHE A 180 -12.72 31.10 -16.75
C PHE A 180 -13.85 31.93 -16.14
N LEU A 181 -14.76 31.31 -15.40
CA LEU A 181 -15.83 32.01 -14.67
C LEU A 181 -15.29 32.96 -13.58
N GLN A 182 -14.14 32.64 -13.00
CA GLN A 182 -13.41 33.52 -12.07
C GLN A 182 -12.61 34.63 -12.80
N ASN A 183 -12.73 34.76 -14.12
CA ASN A 183 -11.99 35.70 -14.96
C ASN A 183 -10.45 35.45 -14.99
N ARG A 184 -9.99 34.26 -14.59
CA ARG A 184 -8.58 33.84 -14.63
C ARG A 184 -8.27 33.14 -15.96
N LYS A 185 -8.31 33.92 -17.05
CA LYS A 185 -8.22 33.39 -18.43
C LYS A 185 -6.91 32.65 -18.73
N SER A 186 -5.78 33.09 -18.19
CA SER A 186 -4.47 32.42 -18.37
C SER A 186 -4.51 31.00 -17.81
N ASP A 187 -4.95 30.86 -16.57
CA ASP A 187 -4.97 29.60 -15.84
C ASP A 187 -6.02 28.66 -16.43
N ALA A 188 -7.15 29.22 -16.88
CA ALA A 188 -8.16 28.47 -17.61
C ALA A 188 -7.60 27.86 -18.90
N LEU A 189 -6.84 28.63 -19.67
CA LEU A 189 -6.22 28.15 -20.91
C LEU A 189 -5.22 27.02 -20.65
N GLU A 190 -4.43 27.11 -19.58
CA GLU A 190 -3.52 26.05 -19.16
C GLU A 190 -4.29 24.75 -18.84
N ALA A 191 -5.37 24.85 -18.05
CA ALA A 191 -6.20 23.71 -17.71
C ALA A 191 -6.86 23.08 -18.95
N TYR A 192 -7.39 23.87 -19.87
CA TYR A 192 -7.97 23.35 -21.11
C TYR A 192 -6.92 22.71 -22.03
N ASN A 193 -5.72 23.28 -22.13
CA ASN A 193 -4.61 22.67 -22.87
C ASN A 193 -4.22 21.32 -22.25
N ARG A 194 -4.20 21.21 -20.92
CA ARG A 194 -3.96 19.93 -20.24
C ARG A 194 -5.05 18.91 -20.55
N SER A 195 -6.32 19.33 -20.58
CA SER A 195 -7.44 18.47 -21.00
C SER A 195 -7.27 17.96 -22.43
N LEU A 196 -6.99 18.83 -23.40
CA LEU A 196 -6.77 18.43 -24.80
C LEU A 196 -5.50 17.61 -25.01
N GLY A 197 -4.50 17.75 -24.14
CA GLY A 197 -3.33 16.89 -24.13
C GLY A 197 -3.63 15.45 -23.69
N ILE A 198 -4.73 15.24 -22.94
CA ILE A 198 -5.21 13.92 -22.50
C ILE A 198 -6.23 13.36 -23.49
N ASP A 199 -7.23 14.16 -23.87
CA ASP A 199 -8.23 13.82 -24.87
C ASP A 199 -8.23 14.87 -26.01
N PRO A 200 -7.44 14.62 -27.06
CA PRO A 200 -7.40 15.47 -28.24
C PRO A 200 -8.67 15.40 -29.07
N THR A 201 -9.71 14.65 -28.71
CA THR A 201 -10.97 14.58 -29.47
C THR A 201 -12.06 15.46 -28.89
N ASN A 202 -11.87 16.02 -27.69
CA ASN A 202 -12.84 16.86 -26.98
C ASN A 202 -13.11 18.19 -27.72
N GLN A 203 -14.12 18.19 -28.59
CA GLN A 203 -14.47 19.33 -29.42
C GLN A 203 -15.01 20.51 -28.61
N GLU A 204 -15.70 20.26 -27.50
CA GLU A 204 -16.21 21.31 -26.63
C GLU A 204 -15.07 22.15 -26.05
N THR A 205 -14.04 21.50 -25.52
CA THR A 205 -12.87 22.16 -24.94
C THR A 205 -12.11 22.95 -26.01
N ARG A 206 -11.94 22.39 -27.22
CA ARG A 206 -11.39 23.12 -28.37
C ARG A 206 -12.17 24.39 -28.66
N ASN A 207 -13.50 24.28 -28.79
CA ASN A 207 -14.36 25.41 -29.12
C ASN A 207 -14.27 26.52 -28.06
N VAL A 208 -14.10 26.16 -26.77
CA VAL A 208 -13.91 27.13 -25.69
C VAL A 208 -12.57 27.85 -25.83
N ILE A 209 -11.47 27.13 -26.06
CA ILE A 209 -10.14 27.75 -26.26
C ILE A 209 -10.16 28.73 -27.45
N GLU A 210 -10.74 28.32 -28.58
CA GLU A 210 -10.80 29.17 -29.78
C GLU A 210 -11.59 30.45 -29.52
N LYS A 211 -12.72 30.35 -28.82
CA LYS A 211 -13.47 31.53 -28.36
C LYS A 211 -12.64 32.42 -27.44
N MET A 212 -11.89 31.84 -26.51
CA MET A 212 -11.04 32.61 -25.58
C MET A 212 -9.93 33.38 -26.30
N LYS A 213 -9.32 32.77 -27.32
CA LYS A 213 -8.26 33.41 -28.14
C LYS A 213 -8.81 34.50 -29.05
N GLY A 214 -10.03 34.33 -29.56
CA GLY A 214 -10.69 35.31 -30.43
C GLY A 214 -11.26 36.54 -29.72
N ILE A 215 -11.16 36.64 -28.39
CA ILE A 215 -11.63 37.80 -27.58
C ILE A 215 -10.47 38.79 -27.29
N GLN A 216 -9.30 38.63 -27.92
CA GLN A 216 -8.15 39.53 -27.78
C GLN A 216 -8.29 40.80 -28.62
#